data_AF-A0A955Q7M3-F1
#
_entry.id   AF-A0A955Q7M3-F1
#
_cell.length_a   1.000
_cell.length_b   1.000
_cell.length_c   1.000
_cell.angle_alpha   90.00
_cell.angle_beta   90.00
_cell.angle_gamma   90.00
#
_symmetry.space_group_name_H-M   'P 1'
#
loop_
_entity.id
_entity.type
_entity.pdbx_description
1 polymer ?
#
loop_
_entity_poly.entity_id
_entity_poly.type
_entity_poly.pdbx_seq_one_letter_code
_entity_poly.pdbx_strand_id
1 'polypeptide(L)'
;MKTNPRILLVDDDPINLDVMSAILQEEPYHLTQVTSGTQALEVLRNSARGFDVIVLDRMMTDTDGLKVMAELKAHEALQWIPVIMATAAGSPQEICEGIEAGVFFYLVKPFDAHTLVRMVRAALAERMKWVAIQRSLSAPLHSVQFLQQGQFHIRTMEEAYALAIFLGQGCQEPDKVAFGLNELLCNAVEHGNLGIDFEEKTRLQAENRWEEELAHRMTLQENLLKTVRVQLERIPEALTFLIVDEGPGFDWTQYEGLHPERLLESHGRGIAMAKAMSFQKMKFLGKGNQVWCQASSKSADRIHSDNPAYVAHTQA
;
A
#
# COMPACT_ATOMS: atom_id res chain seq x y z
N MET A 1 -18.24 7.12 -9.46
CA MET A 1 -19.53 7.55 -8.87
C MET A 1 -19.33 7.73 -7.38
N LYS A 2 -19.74 8.87 -6.79
CA LYS A 2 -19.84 8.97 -5.32
C LYS A 2 -20.98 8.05 -4.90
N THR A 3 -20.66 6.95 -4.23
CA THR A 3 -21.67 6.07 -3.63
C THR A 3 -22.21 6.75 -2.39
N ASN A 4 -23.54 6.74 -2.23
CA ASN A 4 -24.18 7.25 -1.02
C ASN A 4 -23.68 6.47 0.20
N PRO A 5 -23.35 7.13 1.32
CA PRO A 5 -22.87 6.46 2.52
C PRO A 5 -23.86 5.42 3.04
N ARG A 6 -23.35 4.30 3.50
CA ARG A 6 -24.15 3.18 4.01
C ARG A 6 -24.13 3.16 5.54
N ILE A 7 -25.30 3.26 6.15
CA ILE A 7 -25.46 3.31 7.61
C ILE A 7 -26.20 2.06 8.06
N LEU A 8 -25.64 1.37 9.05
CA LEU A 8 -26.30 0.26 9.73
C LEU A 8 -26.95 0.78 11.01
N LEU A 9 -28.26 0.55 11.15
CA LEU A 9 -29.03 0.84 12.36
C LEU A 9 -29.34 -0.49 13.06
N VAL A 10 -29.00 -0.59 14.34
CA VAL A 10 -29.14 -1.81 15.15
C VAL A 10 -29.86 -1.45 16.45
N ASP A 11 -31.07 -1.97 16.64
CA ASP A 11 -31.89 -1.76 17.84
C ASP A 11 -32.96 -2.86 17.85
N ASP A 12 -33.24 -3.46 19.01
CA ASP A 12 -34.23 -4.55 19.11
C ASP A 12 -35.68 -4.05 19.16
N ASP A 13 -35.89 -2.74 19.36
CA ASP A 13 -37.18 -2.07 19.21
C ASP A 13 -37.36 -1.50 17.79
N PRO A 14 -38.29 -2.04 16.98
CA PRO A 14 -38.56 -1.53 15.64
C PRO A 14 -38.98 -0.06 15.62
N ILE A 15 -39.59 0.45 16.68
CA ILE A 15 -40.00 1.87 16.77
C ILE A 15 -38.77 2.77 16.79
N ASN A 16 -37.71 2.39 17.52
CA ASN A 16 -36.45 3.14 17.54
C ASN A 16 -35.81 3.16 16.15
N LEU A 17 -35.81 2.01 15.46
CA LEU A 17 -35.30 1.90 14.09
C LEU A 17 -36.06 2.81 13.11
N ASP A 18 -37.40 2.80 13.17
CA ASP A 18 -38.25 3.63 12.33
C ASP A 18 -38.02 5.13 12.58
N VAL A 19 -37.89 5.53 13.84
CA VAL A 19 -37.59 6.93 14.22
C VAL A 19 -36.21 7.35 13.69
N MET A 20 -35.17 6.56 13.93
CA MET A 20 -33.82 6.86 13.43
C MET A 20 -33.79 6.90 11.90
N SER A 21 -34.50 5.97 11.26
CA SER A 21 -34.61 5.90 9.80
C SER A 21 -35.31 7.12 9.24
N ALA A 22 -36.46 7.52 9.79
CA ALA A 22 -37.19 8.71 9.36
C ALA A 22 -36.34 9.98 9.46
N ILE A 23 -35.58 10.14 10.56
CA ILE A 23 -34.66 11.26 10.76
C ILE A 23 -33.54 11.27 9.71
N LEU A 24 -32.95 10.11 9.42
CA LEU A 24 -31.77 10.00 8.54
C LEU A 24 -32.12 9.91 7.05
N GLN A 25 -33.37 9.61 6.69
CA GLN A 25 -33.84 9.55 5.30
C GLN A 25 -33.87 10.93 4.60
N GLU A 26 -33.85 12.03 5.35
CA GLU A 26 -33.72 13.38 4.79
C GLU A 26 -32.33 13.62 4.14
N GLU A 27 -31.36 12.76 4.42
CA GLU A 27 -30.01 12.79 3.88
C GLU A 27 -29.82 11.69 2.82
N PRO A 28 -28.85 11.83 1.89
CA PRO A 28 -28.60 10.84 0.84
C PRO A 28 -27.83 9.62 1.37
N TYR A 29 -28.39 8.93 2.36
CA TYR A 29 -27.83 7.73 2.98
C TYR A 29 -28.56 6.47 2.53
N HIS A 30 -27.83 5.36 2.44
CA HIS A 30 -28.39 4.03 2.32
C HIS A 30 -28.48 3.40 3.69
N LEU A 31 -29.69 3.31 4.23
CA LEU A 31 -29.95 2.77 5.56
C LEU A 31 -30.22 1.27 5.47
N THR A 32 -29.58 0.49 6.34
CA THR A 32 -29.91 -0.91 6.59
C THR A 32 -30.29 -1.04 8.05
N GLN A 33 -31.42 -1.67 8.34
CA GLN A 33 -31.91 -1.87 9.69
C GLN A 33 -31.83 -3.35 10.05
N VAL A 34 -31.42 -3.64 11.28
CA VAL A 34 -31.42 -4.99 11.85
C VAL A 34 -31.87 -4.93 13.31
N THR A 35 -32.52 -5.98 13.77
CA THR A 35 -33.22 -5.97 15.08
C THR A 35 -32.48 -6.73 16.18
N SER A 36 -31.19 -7.03 15.98
CA SER A 36 -30.39 -7.77 16.96
C SER A 36 -28.90 -7.62 16.70
N GLY A 37 -28.10 -7.77 17.76
CA GLY A 37 -26.63 -7.77 17.65
C GLY A 37 -26.12 -8.92 16.77
N THR A 38 -26.78 -10.08 16.84
CA THR A 38 -26.45 -11.25 16.03
C THR A 38 -26.63 -10.98 14.53
N GLN A 39 -27.77 -10.41 14.12
CA GLN A 39 -27.99 -10.03 12.72
C GLN A 39 -27.02 -8.94 12.26
N ALA A 40 -26.68 -7.99 13.14
CA ALA A 40 -25.71 -6.95 12.82
C ALA A 40 -24.35 -7.55 12.44
N LEU A 41 -23.84 -8.50 13.25
CA LEU A 41 -22.58 -9.19 12.96
C LEU A 41 -22.64 -10.03 11.69
N GLU A 42 -23.76 -10.70 11.42
CA GLU A 42 -23.96 -11.47 10.18
C GLU A 42 -23.90 -10.57 8.94
N VAL A 43 -24.65 -9.47 8.94
CA VAL A 43 -24.68 -8.49 7.85
C VAL A 43 -23.30 -7.85 7.66
N LEU A 44 -22.61 -7.52 8.74
CA LEU A 44 -21.27 -6.94 8.68
C LEU A 44 -20.23 -7.94 8.16
N ARG A 45 -20.29 -9.22 8.51
CA ARG A 45 -19.38 -10.24 7.97
C ARG A 45 -19.62 -10.50 6.48
N ASN A 46 -20.88 -10.54 6.05
CA ASN A 46 -21.26 -10.74 4.65
C ASN A 46 -20.98 -9.50 3.77
N SER A 47 -20.81 -8.32 4.39
CA SER A 47 -20.56 -7.05 3.71
C SER A 47 -19.48 -6.25 4.44
N ALA A 48 -18.32 -6.85 4.70
CA ALA A 48 -17.29 -6.30 5.61
C ALA A 48 -16.72 -4.92 5.22
N ARG A 49 -16.90 -4.46 3.98
CA ARG A 49 -16.54 -3.10 3.54
C ARG A 49 -17.75 -2.28 3.07
N GLY A 50 -18.95 -2.75 3.39
CA GLY A 50 -20.21 -2.23 2.91
C GLY A 50 -20.82 -1.13 3.77
N PHE A 51 -20.29 -0.84 4.97
CA PHE A 51 -20.85 0.17 5.87
C PHE A 51 -19.83 1.22 6.27
N ASP A 52 -20.33 2.44 6.46
CA ASP A 52 -19.54 3.63 6.77
C ASP A 52 -19.74 4.10 8.22
N VAL A 53 -20.93 3.88 8.79
CA VAL A 53 -21.28 4.18 10.19
C VAL A 53 -22.22 3.09 10.71
N ILE A 54 -22.10 2.78 11.99
CA ILE A 54 -23.05 1.94 12.72
C ILE A 54 -23.68 2.77 13.85
N VAL A 55 -25.00 2.77 13.94
CA VAL A 55 -25.74 3.22 15.13
C VAL A 55 -26.22 1.97 15.84
N LEU A 56 -25.75 1.75 17.06
CA LEU A 56 -25.89 0.49 17.78
C LEU A 56 -26.53 0.73 19.14
N ASP A 57 -27.64 0.08 19.43
CA ASP A 57 -28.19 0.06 20.76
C ASP A 57 -27.29 -0.73 21.74
N ARG A 58 -27.13 -0.18 22.94
CA ARG A 58 -26.35 -0.78 24.02
C ARG A 58 -27.06 -2.01 24.60
N MET A 59 -28.37 -1.95 24.77
CA MET A 59 -29.14 -2.85 25.63
C MET A 59 -30.18 -3.61 24.80
N MET A 60 -29.71 -4.57 24.00
CA MET A 60 -30.60 -5.46 23.26
C MET A 60 -30.86 -6.76 24.02
N THR A 61 -32.04 -7.33 23.81
CA THR A 61 -32.48 -8.60 24.40
C THR A 61 -31.60 -9.79 24.05
N ASP A 62 -30.96 -9.82 22.87
CA ASP A 62 -30.10 -10.93 22.44
C ASP A 62 -28.65 -10.76 22.92
N THR A 63 -28.08 -9.58 22.72
CA THR A 63 -26.64 -9.32 22.88
C THR A 63 -26.40 -7.90 23.37
N ASP A 64 -25.53 -7.74 24.36
CA ASP A 64 -25.02 -6.43 24.78
C ASP A 64 -24.22 -5.76 23.64
N GLY A 65 -24.53 -4.51 23.33
CA GLY A 65 -23.84 -3.72 22.30
C GLY A 65 -22.33 -3.64 22.49
N LEU A 66 -21.82 -3.72 23.73
CA LEU A 66 -20.37 -3.79 23.99
C LEU A 66 -19.73 -5.10 23.49
N LYS A 67 -20.47 -6.21 23.47
CA LYS A 67 -19.99 -7.47 22.89
C LYS A 67 -19.89 -7.37 21.37
N VAL A 68 -20.88 -6.73 20.73
CA VAL A 68 -20.83 -6.43 19.29
C VAL A 68 -19.61 -5.55 19.00
N MET A 69 -19.35 -4.52 19.81
CA MET A 69 -18.15 -3.69 19.69
C MET A 69 -16.85 -4.50 19.76
N ALA A 70 -16.72 -5.42 20.72
CA ALA A 70 -15.53 -6.26 20.85
C ALA A 70 -15.27 -7.09 19.57
N GLU A 71 -16.31 -7.69 18.99
CA GLU A 71 -16.24 -8.42 17.73
C GLU A 71 -15.83 -7.54 16.55
N LEU A 72 -16.36 -6.30 16.48
CA LEU A 72 -15.97 -5.33 15.44
C LEU A 72 -14.51 -4.95 15.55
N LYS A 73 -14.01 -4.68 16.76
CA LYS A 73 -12.61 -4.30 17.01
C LYS A 73 -11.64 -5.45 16.76
N ALA A 74 -12.07 -6.70 16.96
CA ALA A 74 -11.26 -7.87 16.64
C ALA A 74 -11.14 -8.14 15.13
N HIS A 75 -12.02 -7.57 14.30
CA HIS A 75 -12.08 -7.86 12.86
C HIS A 75 -11.38 -6.79 12.01
N GLU A 76 -10.35 -7.20 11.25
CA GLU A 76 -9.44 -6.29 10.53
C GLU A 76 -10.15 -5.26 9.63
N ALA A 77 -11.18 -5.71 8.89
CA ALA A 77 -11.95 -4.85 7.99
C ALA A 77 -13.00 -3.95 8.68
N LEU A 78 -13.43 -4.29 9.91
CA LEU A 78 -14.56 -3.64 10.60
C LEU A 78 -14.11 -2.71 11.73
N GLN A 79 -12.91 -2.94 12.30
CA GLN A 79 -12.41 -2.24 13.49
C GLN A 79 -12.40 -0.71 13.38
N TRP A 80 -12.31 -0.18 12.16
CA TRP A 80 -12.25 1.25 11.85
C TRP A 80 -13.59 1.88 11.47
N ILE A 81 -14.69 1.11 11.48
CA ILE A 81 -16.02 1.67 11.28
C ILE A 81 -16.42 2.38 12.58
N PRO A 82 -16.73 3.70 12.54
CA PRO A 82 -17.18 4.42 13.72
C PRO A 82 -18.55 3.93 14.16
N VAL A 83 -18.69 3.71 15.46
CA VAL A 83 -19.93 3.24 16.09
C VAL A 83 -20.48 4.34 17.01
N ILE A 84 -21.73 4.71 16.79
CA ILE A 84 -22.52 5.58 17.66
C ILE A 84 -23.36 4.67 18.55
N MET A 85 -23.04 4.62 19.84
CA MET A 85 -23.73 3.80 20.82
C MET A 85 -24.98 4.52 21.33
N ALA A 86 -26.17 3.99 21.06
CA ALA A 86 -27.41 4.47 21.60
C ALA A 86 -27.66 3.84 22.98
N THR A 87 -28.02 4.64 23.99
CA THR A 87 -28.22 4.16 25.36
C THR A 87 -29.34 4.90 26.06
N ALA A 88 -30.08 4.21 26.95
CA ALA A 88 -31.07 4.82 27.84
C ALA A 88 -30.43 5.50 29.06
N ALA A 89 -29.18 5.17 29.39
CA ALA A 89 -28.46 5.72 30.52
C ALA A 89 -27.11 6.30 30.07
N GLY A 90 -26.82 7.53 30.49
CA GLY A 90 -25.59 8.25 30.17
C GLY A 90 -24.68 8.39 31.39
N SER A 91 -24.63 7.38 32.26
CA SER A 91 -23.83 7.46 33.47
C SER A 91 -22.34 7.61 33.11
N PRO A 92 -21.53 8.34 33.91
CA PRO A 92 -20.10 8.52 33.62
C PRO A 92 -19.35 7.19 33.46
N GLN A 93 -19.72 6.17 34.26
CA GLN A 93 -19.15 4.84 34.17
C GLN A 93 -19.46 4.17 32.82
N GLU A 94 -20.71 4.23 32.38
CA GLU A 94 -21.13 3.67 31.11
C GLU A 94 -20.45 4.31 29.91
N ILE A 95 -20.15 5.61 29.99
CA ILE A 95 -19.41 6.36 28.97
C ILE A 95 -17.93 5.93 28.97
N CYS A 96 -17.31 5.80 30.14
CA CYS A 96 -15.94 5.31 30.26
C CYS A 96 -15.76 3.92 29.63
N GLU A 97 -16.66 2.99 29.94
CA GLU A 97 -16.60 1.61 29.43
C GLU A 97 -16.61 1.54 27.89
N GLY A 98 -17.46 2.31 27.21
CA GLY A 98 -17.48 2.26 25.75
C GLY A 98 -16.41 3.14 25.12
N ILE A 99 -15.89 4.19 25.78
CA ILE A 99 -14.65 4.83 25.31
C ILE A 99 -13.52 3.79 25.27
N GLU A 100 -13.37 2.99 26.32
CA GLU A 100 -12.39 1.90 26.36
C GLU A 100 -12.66 0.83 25.30
N ALA A 101 -13.93 0.53 25.00
CA ALA A 101 -14.31 -0.37 23.92
C ALA A 101 -14.14 0.24 22.50
N GLY A 102 -13.82 1.54 22.39
CA GLY A 102 -13.60 2.25 21.13
C GLY A 102 -14.87 2.75 20.43
N VAL A 103 -15.92 3.05 21.20
CA VAL A 103 -17.13 3.77 20.75
C VAL A 103 -16.76 5.18 20.29
N PHE A 104 -17.34 5.62 19.19
CA PHE A 104 -17.05 6.94 18.62
C PHE A 104 -17.88 8.05 19.27
N PHE A 105 -19.19 7.83 19.41
CA PHE A 105 -20.10 8.72 20.14
C PHE A 105 -21.16 7.97 20.92
N TYR A 106 -21.72 8.63 21.92
CA TYR A 106 -22.90 8.17 22.64
C TYR A 106 -24.13 9.01 22.26
N LEU A 107 -25.21 8.33 21.94
CA LEU A 107 -26.53 8.91 21.69
C LEU A 107 -27.45 8.54 22.86
N VAL A 108 -27.71 9.50 23.74
CA VAL A 108 -28.57 9.28 24.90
C VAL A 108 -30.04 9.38 24.48
N LYS A 109 -30.85 8.37 24.82
CA LYS A 109 -32.30 8.32 24.59
C LYS A 109 -33.05 9.05 25.73
N PRO A 110 -34.12 9.82 25.44
CA PRO A 110 -34.58 10.20 24.11
C PRO A 110 -33.67 11.27 23.47
N PHE A 111 -33.48 11.19 22.16
CA PHE A 111 -32.66 12.12 21.38
C PHE A 111 -33.51 12.91 20.38
N ASP A 112 -33.02 14.10 20.00
CA ASP A 112 -33.60 14.88 18.91
C ASP A 112 -32.95 14.58 17.55
N ALA A 113 -33.67 14.90 16.48
CA ALA A 113 -33.24 14.66 15.10
C ALA A 113 -31.89 15.32 14.77
N HIS A 114 -31.68 16.54 15.23
CA HIS A 114 -30.48 17.31 14.92
C HIS A 114 -29.25 16.72 15.60
N THR A 115 -29.38 16.18 16.81
CA THR A 115 -28.31 15.46 17.50
C THR A 115 -27.87 14.21 16.74
N LEU A 116 -28.82 13.35 16.32
CA LEU A 116 -28.51 12.14 15.55
C LEU A 116 -27.81 12.48 14.23
N VAL A 117 -28.37 13.41 13.44
CA VAL A 117 -27.79 13.83 12.16
C VAL A 117 -26.36 14.37 12.34
N ARG A 118 -26.12 15.18 13.36
CA ARG A 118 -24.78 15.72 13.65
C ARG A 118 -23.77 14.63 13.98
N MET A 119 -24.14 13.68 14.83
CA MET A 119 -23.24 12.58 15.20
C MET A 119 -22.92 11.70 14.00
N VAL A 120 -23.93 11.36 13.17
CA VAL A 120 -23.74 10.58 11.94
C VAL A 120 -22.83 11.32 10.96
N ARG A 121 -23.04 12.63 10.71
CA ARG A 121 -22.18 13.42 9.83
C ARG A 121 -20.73 13.47 10.30
N ALA A 122 -20.51 13.63 11.61
CA ALA A 122 -19.18 13.63 12.20
C ALA A 122 -18.51 12.24 12.11
N ALA A 123 -19.26 11.17 12.35
CA ALA A 123 -18.78 9.79 12.17
C ALA A 123 -18.40 9.50 10.72
N LEU A 124 -19.23 9.93 9.76
CA LEU A 124 -18.94 9.82 8.33
C LEU A 124 -17.67 10.60 7.94
N ALA A 125 -17.50 11.82 8.45
CA ALA A 125 -16.30 12.60 8.18
C ALA A 125 -15.04 11.87 8.67
N GLU A 126 -15.09 11.26 9.86
CA GLU A 126 -13.97 10.47 10.39
C GLU A 126 -13.72 9.19 9.58
N ARG A 127 -14.77 8.46 9.21
CA ARG A 127 -14.69 7.30 8.34
C ARG A 127 -14.01 7.65 7.01
N MET A 128 -14.39 8.76 6.40
CA MET A 128 -13.84 9.21 5.13
C MET A 128 -12.35 9.54 5.22
N LYS A 129 -11.88 10.12 6.33
CA LYS A 129 -10.44 10.32 6.57
C LYS A 129 -9.69 8.98 6.60
N TRP A 130 -10.21 7.99 7.33
CA TRP A 130 -9.59 6.66 7.39
C TRP A 130 -9.58 5.95 6.04
N VAL A 131 -10.67 6.02 5.28
CA VAL A 131 -10.74 5.50 3.91
C VAL A 131 -9.73 6.21 3.01
N ALA A 132 -9.53 7.53 3.16
CA ALA A 132 -8.55 8.28 2.40
C ALA A 132 -7.10 7.91 2.75
N ILE A 133 -6.80 7.64 4.02
CA ILE A 133 -5.49 7.13 4.47
C ILE A 133 -5.23 5.74 3.89
N GLN A 134 -6.18 4.81 4.05
CA GLN A 134 -6.07 3.47 3.48
C GLN A 134 -5.88 3.50 1.96
N ARG A 135 -6.64 4.34 1.25
CA ARG A 135 -6.47 4.55 -0.18
C ARG A 135 -5.10 5.11 -0.52
N SER A 136 -4.59 6.06 0.25
CA SER A 136 -3.25 6.64 0.08
C SER A 136 -2.12 5.63 0.32
N LEU A 137 -2.29 4.70 1.26
CA LEU A 137 -1.35 3.60 1.49
C LEU A 137 -1.36 2.59 0.34
N SER A 138 -2.51 2.39 -0.30
CA SER A 138 -2.67 1.52 -1.47
C SER A 138 -2.48 2.22 -2.82
N ALA A 139 -2.32 3.54 -2.84
CA ALA A 139 -2.07 4.31 -4.05
C ALA A 139 -0.62 4.11 -4.49
N PRO A 140 -0.30 4.28 -5.79
CA PRO A 140 1.08 4.32 -6.25
C PRO A 140 1.85 5.30 -5.37
N LEU A 141 3.06 4.95 -4.95
CA LEU A 141 3.87 5.70 -4.00
C LEU A 141 4.32 7.05 -4.60
N HIS A 142 3.38 7.98 -4.77
CA HIS A 142 3.63 9.35 -5.23
C HIS A 142 4.63 10.06 -4.32
N SER A 143 4.78 9.62 -3.07
CA SER A 143 5.79 10.13 -2.14
C SER A 143 7.23 9.94 -2.62
N VAL A 144 7.52 8.90 -3.43
CA VAL A 144 8.87 8.64 -3.97
C VAL A 144 9.38 9.80 -4.82
N GLN A 145 8.47 10.56 -5.45
CA GLN A 145 8.85 11.73 -6.25
C GLN A 145 9.46 12.87 -5.40
N PHE A 146 9.23 12.89 -4.09
CA PHE A 146 9.79 13.88 -3.18
C PHE A 146 11.13 13.45 -2.58
N LEU A 147 11.52 12.17 -2.74
CA LEU A 147 12.78 11.65 -2.24
C LEU A 147 13.94 12.38 -2.92
N GLN A 148 14.77 13.04 -2.10
CA GLN A 148 15.97 13.75 -2.57
C GLN A 148 17.18 12.82 -2.60
N GLN A 149 17.40 12.07 -1.52
CA GLN A 149 18.49 11.11 -1.40
C GLN A 149 18.00 9.89 -0.60
N GLY A 150 18.56 8.72 -0.88
CA GLY A 150 18.24 7.49 -0.15
C GLY A 150 19.28 6.40 -0.35
N GLN A 151 19.40 5.49 0.61
CA GLN A 151 20.25 4.31 0.52
C GLN A 151 19.48 3.06 0.92
N PHE A 152 19.57 2.03 0.09
CA PHE A 152 18.90 0.74 0.24
C PHE A 152 19.94 -0.37 0.24
N HIS A 153 19.66 -1.45 0.97
CA HIS A 153 20.43 -2.68 0.94
C HIS A 153 19.46 -3.83 0.71
N ILE A 154 19.76 -4.64 -0.29
CA ILE A 154 18.96 -5.83 -0.64
C ILE A 154 19.87 -7.05 -0.73
N ARG A 155 19.28 -8.22 -0.62
CA ARG A 155 19.95 -9.53 -0.66
C ARG A 155 19.25 -10.52 -1.59
N THR A 156 17.94 -10.39 -1.77
CA THR A 156 17.14 -11.35 -2.53
C THR A 156 16.64 -10.81 -3.86
N MET A 157 16.22 -11.72 -4.73
CA MET A 157 15.57 -11.40 -6.00
C MET A 157 14.20 -10.73 -5.79
N GLU A 158 13.46 -11.16 -4.77
CA GLU A 158 12.18 -10.54 -4.40
C GLU A 158 12.36 -9.08 -3.96
N GLU A 159 13.37 -8.82 -3.13
CA GLU A 159 13.75 -7.47 -2.71
C GLU A 159 14.23 -6.62 -3.90
N ALA A 160 14.98 -7.19 -4.84
CA ALA A 160 15.40 -6.53 -6.07
C ALA A 160 14.19 -6.08 -6.91
N TYR A 161 13.22 -6.98 -7.11
CA TYR A 161 12.00 -6.69 -7.86
C TYR A 161 11.15 -5.59 -7.18
N ALA A 162 10.92 -5.73 -5.87
CA ALA A 162 10.16 -4.76 -5.10
C ALA A 162 10.82 -3.37 -5.11
N LEU A 163 12.15 -3.31 -4.92
CA LEU A 163 12.90 -2.06 -4.94
C LEU A 163 12.90 -1.42 -6.34
N ALA A 164 13.01 -2.20 -7.41
CA ALA A 164 12.96 -1.68 -8.77
C ALA A 164 11.63 -0.97 -9.09
N ILE A 165 10.50 -1.58 -8.70
CA ILE A 165 9.17 -0.97 -8.82
C ILE A 165 9.11 0.32 -8.01
N PHE A 166 9.51 0.26 -6.73
CA PHE A 166 9.51 1.40 -5.83
C PHE A 166 10.27 2.59 -6.41
N LEU A 167 11.51 2.39 -6.83
CA LEU A 167 12.38 3.43 -7.37
C LEU A 167 11.89 3.97 -8.71
N GLY A 168 11.36 3.10 -9.57
CA GLY A 168 10.80 3.48 -10.87
C GLY A 168 9.66 4.49 -10.76
N GLN A 169 8.84 4.43 -9.70
CA GLN A 169 7.72 5.38 -9.48
C GLN A 169 8.19 6.85 -9.36
N GLY A 170 9.42 7.10 -8.94
CA GLY A 170 10.01 8.44 -8.84
C GLY A 170 10.39 9.07 -10.19
N CYS A 171 10.37 8.28 -11.27
CA CYS A 171 10.81 8.66 -12.60
C CYS A 171 9.65 9.00 -13.55
N GLN A 172 9.97 9.71 -14.64
CA GLN A 172 8.98 10.13 -15.65
C GLN A 172 8.35 8.93 -16.37
N GLU A 173 9.14 7.91 -16.70
CA GLU A 173 8.72 6.69 -17.38
C GLU A 173 8.88 5.47 -16.44
N PRO A 174 7.95 5.29 -15.47
CA PRO A 174 8.16 4.38 -14.35
C PRO A 174 8.35 2.93 -14.79
N ASP A 175 7.59 2.46 -15.78
CA ASP A 175 7.66 1.07 -16.26
C ASP A 175 9.02 0.76 -16.90
N LYS A 176 9.54 1.68 -17.71
CA LYS A 176 10.84 1.51 -18.38
C LYS A 176 11.99 1.52 -17.38
N VAL A 177 11.94 2.44 -16.42
CA VAL A 177 12.98 2.56 -15.40
C VAL A 177 12.94 1.37 -14.44
N ALA A 178 11.74 0.95 -13.99
CA ALA A 178 11.58 -0.23 -13.15
C ALA A 178 12.11 -1.49 -13.83
N PHE A 179 11.82 -1.68 -15.13
CA PHE A 179 12.40 -2.78 -15.90
C PHE A 179 13.93 -2.75 -15.89
N GLY A 180 14.54 -1.60 -16.20
CA GLY A 180 15.99 -1.47 -16.23
C GLY A 180 16.65 -1.66 -14.86
N LEU A 181 16.05 -1.11 -13.80
CA LEU A 181 16.52 -1.30 -12.43
C LEU A 181 16.42 -2.78 -12.02
N ASN A 182 15.32 -3.46 -12.37
CA ASN A 182 15.18 -4.89 -12.09
C ASN A 182 16.30 -5.70 -12.72
N GLU A 183 16.60 -5.50 -14.00
CA GLU A 183 17.70 -6.19 -14.68
C GLU A 183 19.04 -5.95 -13.97
N LEU A 184 19.34 -4.72 -13.58
CA LEU A 184 20.60 -4.39 -12.92
C LEU A 184 20.70 -4.97 -11.49
N LEU A 185 19.63 -4.88 -10.71
CA LEU A 185 19.59 -5.38 -9.34
C LEU A 185 19.63 -6.91 -9.29
N CYS A 186 18.89 -7.58 -10.16
CA CYS A 186 18.94 -9.02 -10.33
C CYS A 186 20.35 -9.49 -10.68
N ASN A 187 21.00 -8.84 -11.66
CA ASN A 187 22.38 -9.17 -12.03
C ASN A 187 23.36 -8.97 -10.85
N ALA A 188 23.20 -7.90 -10.08
CA ALA A 188 24.02 -7.61 -8.90
C ALA A 188 23.86 -8.69 -7.80
N VAL A 189 22.65 -9.23 -7.60
CA VAL A 189 22.41 -10.33 -6.65
C VAL A 189 22.96 -11.65 -7.19
N GLU A 190 22.55 -12.06 -8.39
CA GLU A 190 22.83 -13.38 -8.97
C GLU A 190 24.31 -13.54 -9.37
N HIS A 191 24.79 -12.64 -10.22
CA HIS A 191 26.12 -12.72 -10.81
C HIS A 191 27.16 -12.02 -9.94
N GLY A 192 26.81 -10.86 -9.37
CA GLY A 192 27.69 -10.11 -8.49
C GLY A 192 27.95 -10.85 -7.17
N ASN A 193 26.94 -10.91 -6.31
CA ASN A 193 27.10 -11.42 -4.95
C ASN A 193 27.21 -12.93 -4.87
N LEU A 194 26.32 -13.66 -5.57
CA LEU A 194 26.27 -15.13 -5.50
C LEU A 194 27.21 -15.81 -6.50
N GLY A 195 27.77 -15.08 -7.46
CA GLY A 195 28.79 -15.59 -8.39
C GLY A 195 28.30 -16.70 -9.31
N ILE A 196 27.00 -16.76 -9.60
CA ILE A 196 26.43 -17.69 -10.57
C ILE A 196 26.72 -17.11 -11.96
N ASP A 197 27.22 -17.86 -12.92
CA ASP A 197 27.40 -17.36 -14.28
C ASP A 197 26.17 -17.59 -15.18
N PHE A 198 26.19 -17.08 -16.42
CA PHE A 198 25.08 -17.20 -17.35
C PHE A 198 24.82 -18.62 -17.84
N GLU A 199 25.87 -19.42 -18.04
CA GLU A 199 25.74 -20.81 -18.50
C GLU A 199 25.13 -21.68 -17.39
N GLU A 200 25.61 -21.48 -16.16
CA GLU A 200 25.10 -22.10 -14.96
C GLU A 200 23.64 -21.73 -14.70
N LYS A 201 23.28 -20.44 -14.78
CA LYS A 201 21.87 -19.99 -14.66
C LYS A 201 20.97 -20.68 -15.68
N THR A 202 21.36 -20.69 -16.95
CA THR A 202 20.58 -21.30 -18.04
C THR A 202 20.36 -22.79 -17.78
N ARG A 203 21.41 -23.50 -17.34
CA ARG A 203 21.33 -24.92 -16.97
C ARG A 203 20.39 -25.15 -15.78
N LEU A 204 20.56 -24.39 -14.70
CA LEU A 204 19.75 -24.53 -13.48
C LEU A 204 18.26 -24.23 -13.72
N GLN A 205 17.95 -23.27 -14.60
CA GLN A 205 16.59 -22.98 -15.02
C GLN A 205 16.00 -24.13 -15.85
N ALA A 206 16.76 -24.70 -16.78
CA ALA A 206 16.33 -25.86 -17.55
C ALA A 206 16.08 -27.10 -16.66
N GLU A 207 16.83 -27.22 -15.56
CA GLU A 207 16.69 -28.29 -14.56
C GLU A 207 15.64 -28.01 -13.48
N ASN A 208 14.98 -26.84 -13.46
CA ASN A 208 14.10 -26.36 -12.38
C ASN A 208 14.76 -26.33 -10.99
N ARG A 209 16.08 -26.14 -10.92
CA ARG A 209 16.86 -26.11 -9.66
C ARG A 209 17.36 -24.72 -9.28
N TRP A 210 16.86 -23.70 -9.99
CA TRP A 210 17.29 -22.32 -9.83
C TRP A 210 17.05 -21.76 -8.41
N GLU A 211 15.84 -21.92 -7.90
CA GLU A 211 15.47 -21.40 -6.57
C GLU A 211 16.26 -22.10 -5.44
N GLU A 212 16.45 -23.41 -5.56
CA GLU A 212 17.22 -24.20 -4.60
C GLU A 212 18.69 -23.75 -4.56
N GLU A 213 19.31 -23.54 -5.72
CA GLU A 213 20.71 -23.09 -5.79
C GLU A 213 20.88 -21.66 -5.24
N LEU A 214 19.94 -20.75 -5.55
CA LEU A 214 19.95 -19.41 -4.96
C LEU A 214 19.89 -19.48 -3.44
N ALA A 215 18.93 -20.25 -2.89
CA ALA A 215 18.79 -20.44 -1.46
C ALA A 215 20.05 -21.05 -0.85
N HIS A 216 20.65 -22.05 -1.51
CA HIS A 216 21.90 -22.67 -1.07
C HIS A 216 23.05 -21.65 -1.02
N ARG A 217 23.31 -20.91 -2.10
CA ARG A 217 24.42 -19.93 -2.15
C ARG A 217 24.28 -18.81 -1.14
N MET A 218 23.06 -18.42 -0.80
CA MET A 218 22.79 -17.43 0.25
C MET A 218 23.19 -17.91 1.66
N THR A 219 23.23 -19.22 1.89
CA THR A 219 23.66 -19.82 3.18
C THR A 219 25.17 -19.98 3.31
N LEU A 220 25.92 -19.86 2.22
CA LEU A 220 27.37 -20.00 2.24
C LEU A 220 28.01 -18.87 3.07
N GLN A 221 28.99 -19.22 3.91
CA GLN A 221 29.66 -18.29 4.83
C GLN A 221 30.18 -17.02 4.13
N GLU A 222 30.67 -17.17 2.89
CA GLU A 222 31.16 -16.07 2.05
C GLU A 222 30.08 -15.10 1.55
N ASN A 223 28.81 -15.50 1.57
CA ASN A 223 27.67 -14.72 1.06
C ASN A 223 26.70 -14.29 2.17
N LEU A 224 26.85 -14.80 3.41
CA LEU A 224 25.94 -14.54 4.53
C LEU A 224 25.71 -13.06 4.85
N LEU A 225 26.72 -12.22 4.60
CA LEU A 225 26.67 -10.78 4.87
C LEU A 225 26.65 -9.93 3.61
N LYS A 226 26.71 -10.56 2.42
CA LYS A 226 26.75 -9.82 1.18
C LYS A 226 25.42 -9.14 0.91
N THR A 227 25.47 -7.87 0.51
CA THR A 227 24.31 -7.08 0.12
C THR A 227 24.57 -6.33 -1.18
N VAL A 228 23.53 -6.07 -1.96
CA VAL A 228 23.59 -5.07 -3.03
C VAL A 228 23.14 -3.75 -2.43
N ARG A 229 24.00 -2.73 -2.53
CA ARG A 229 23.71 -1.38 -2.07
C ARG A 229 23.20 -0.54 -3.23
N VAL A 230 22.11 0.17 -3.02
CA VAL A 230 21.56 1.12 -4.00
C VAL A 230 21.52 2.50 -3.38
N GLN A 231 22.22 3.45 -3.98
CA GLN A 231 22.13 4.86 -3.61
C GLN A 231 21.30 5.59 -4.66
N LEU A 232 20.31 6.35 -4.20
CA LEU A 232 19.50 7.23 -5.02
C LEU A 232 19.85 8.68 -4.69
N GLU A 233 20.01 9.49 -5.73
CA GLU A 233 20.13 10.94 -5.60
C GLU A 233 19.34 11.64 -6.69
N ARG A 234 18.52 12.60 -6.28
CA ARG A 234 17.79 13.51 -7.16
C ARG A 234 18.66 14.70 -7.48
N ILE A 235 18.79 14.95 -8.78
CA ILE A 235 19.44 16.12 -9.34
C ILE A 235 18.40 16.90 -10.18
N PRO A 236 18.67 18.15 -10.59
CA PRO A 236 17.75 18.89 -11.45
C PRO A 236 17.32 18.04 -12.66
N GLU A 237 16.00 17.86 -12.81
CA GLU A 237 15.33 17.11 -13.90
C GLU A 237 15.63 15.59 -13.97
N ALA A 238 16.39 15.02 -13.04
CA ALA A 238 16.75 13.59 -13.09
C ALA A 238 16.88 12.91 -11.72
N LEU A 239 16.76 11.59 -11.75
CA LEU A 239 17.16 10.71 -10.66
C LEU A 239 18.37 9.91 -11.10
N THR A 240 19.33 9.79 -10.22
CA THR A 240 20.53 8.99 -10.39
C THR A 240 20.50 7.83 -9.42
N PHE A 241 21.01 6.69 -9.87
CA PHE A 241 21.10 5.48 -9.07
C PHE A 241 22.53 4.95 -9.18
N LEU A 242 23.13 4.63 -8.04
CA LEU A 242 24.38 3.90 -7.96
C LEU A 242 24.10 2.55 -7.30
N ILE A 243 24.21 1.48 -8.09
CA ILE A 243 24.06 0.10 -7.66
C ILE A 243 25.46 -0.47 -7.46
N VAL A 244 25.72 -1.06 -6.31
CA VAL A 244 27.01 -1.62 -5.92
C VAL A 244 26.81 -3.03 -5.39
N ASP A 245 27.44 -4.00 -6.05
CA ASP A 245 27.56 -5.37 -5.54
C ASP A 245 28.95 -5.60 -4.91
N GLU A 246 29.03 -6.65 -4.10
CA GLU A 246 30.22 -7.06 -3.35
C GLU A 246 30.93 -8.24 -4.04
N GLY A 247 30.64 -8.44 -5.32
CA GLY A 247 31.20 -9.48 -6.15
C GLY A 247 32.64 -9.22 -6.63
N PRO A 248 33.22 -10.19 -7.35
CA PRO A 248 34.53 -10.03 -7.98
C PRO A 248 34.53 -8.96 -9.07
N GLY A 249 33.37 -8.58 -9.62
CA GLY A 249 33.23 -7.72 -10.78
C GLY A 249 33.48 -8.48 -12.09
N PHE A 250 33.37 -7.78 -13.22
CA PHE A 250 33.57 -8.35 -14.55
C PHE A 250 34.16 -7.30 -15.48
N ASP A 251 34.83 -7.76 -16.55
CA ASP A 251 35.29 -6.86 -17.61
C ASP A 251 34.09 -6.33 -18.37
N TRP A 252 33.75 -5.06 -18.12
CA TRP A 252 32.60 -4.39 -18.67
C TRP A 252 32.91 -3.66 -19.99
N THR A 253 34.19 -3.54 -20.38
CA THR A 253 34.61 -2.84 -21.62
C THR A 253 34.01 -3.49 -22.86
N GLN A 254 33.85 -4.81 -22.84
CA GLN A 254 33.15 -5.55 -23.89
C GLN A 254 31.66 -5.17 -24.04
N TYR A 255 31.05 -4.51 -23.05
CA TYR A 255 29.66 -4.02 -23.08
C TYR A 255 29.58 -2.50 -23.38
N GLU A 256 30.72 -1.86 -23.69
CA GLU A 256 30.77 -0.48 -24.21
C GLU A 256 30.41 -0.41 -25.70
N GLY A 257 29.13 -0.56 -26.02
CA GLY A 257 28.64 -0.36 -27.40
C GLY A 257 27.33 -1.08 -27.66
N LEU A 258 26.60 -0.65 -28.69
CA LEU A 258 25.48 -1.41 -29.25
C LEU A 258 26.05 -2.33 -30.34
N HIS A 259 26.39 -3.57 -29.98
CA HIS A 259 26.77 -4.60 -30.94
C HIS A 259 25.54 -5.43 -31.31
N PRO A 260 25.04 -5.36 -32.57
CA PRO A 260 23.82 -6.07 -32.99
C PRO A 260 23.88 -7.59 -32.76
N GLU A 261 25.06 -8.17 -32.86
CA GLU A 261 25.31 -9.60 -32.63
C GLU A 261 24.98 -10.05 -31.20
N ARG A 262 25.15 -9.16 -30.20
CA ARG A 262 24.85 -9.47 -28.79
C ARG A 262 23.36 -9.41 -28.46
N LEU A 263 22.56 -8.69 -29.26
CA LEU A 263 21.09 -8.77 -29.13
C LEU A 263 20.56 -10.16 -29.53
N LEU A 264 21.36 -10.94 -30.28
CA LEU A 264 21.04 -12.29 -30.71
C LEU A 264 21.50 -13.37 -29.70
N GLU A 265 22.44 -13.06 -28.79
CA GLU A 265 22.92 -13.99 -27.75
C GLU A 265 21.80 -14.34 -26.76
N SER A 266 21.74 -15.58 -26.25
CA SER A 266 20.71 -16.05 -25.31
C SER A 266 20.84 -15.49 -23.88
N HIS A 267 21.97 -14.84 -23.56
CA HIS A 267 22.34 -14.37 -22.21
C HIS A 267 22.91 -12.95 -22.28
N GLY A 268 22.97 -12.24 -21.15
CA GLY A 268 23.51 -10.88 -21.08
C GLY A 268 22.65 -9.76 -21.71
N ARG A 269 21.45 -10.09 -22.23
CA ARG A 269 20.53 -9.11 -22.83
C ARG A 269 20.02 -8.06 -21.85
N GLY A 270 19.82 -8.43 -20.59
CA GLY A 270 19.24 -7.55 -19.56
C GLY A 270 19.97 -6.21 -19.42
N ILE A 271 21.30 -6.26 -19.30
CA ILE A 271 22.17 -5.09 -19.22
C ILE A 271 22.08 -4.24 -20.50
N ALA A 272 22.10 -4.88 -21.68
CA ALA A 272 22.01 -4.19 -22.95
C ALA A 272 20.64 -3.52 -23.15
N MET A 273 19.55 -4.19 -22.75
CA MET A 273 18.19 -3.65 -22.78
C MET A 273 18.01 -2.51 -21.79
N ALA A 274 18.51 -2.64 -20.56
CA ALA A 274 18.50 -1.58 -19.57
C ALA A 274 19.21 -0.31 -20.10
N LYS A 275 20.38 -0.48 -20.72
CA LYS A 275 21.13 0.62 -21.34
C LYS A 275 20.41 1.25 -22.53
N ALA A 276 19.74 0.44 -23.36
CA ALA A 276 19.09 0.91 -24.58
C ALA A 276 17.70 1.54 -24.33
N MET A 277 16.97 1.09 -23.31
CA MET A 277 15.53 1.37 -23.17
C MET A 277 15.14 2.07 -21.88
N SER A 278 15.97 2.00 -20.81
CA SER A 278 15.55 2.40 -19.47
C SER A 278 16.21 3.67 -18.94
N PHE A 279 17.45 3.97 -19.37
CA PHE A 279 18.24 5.06 -18.80
C PHE A 279 18.75 6.03 -19.87
N GLN A 280 18.76 7.32 -19.56
CA GLN A 280 19.38 8.34 -20.41
C GLN A 280 20.90 8.17 -20.47
N LYS A 281 21.49 7.79 -19.33
CA LYS A 281 22.92 7.51 -19.19
C LYS A 281 23.09 6.31 -18.27
N MET A 282 24.05 5.47 -18.62
CA MET A 282 24.44 4.31 -17.82
C MET A 282 25.93 4.09 -17.98
N LYS A 283 26.63 3.86 -16.87
CA LYS A 283 28.08 3.63 -16.82
C LYS A 283 28.39 2.54 -15.81
N PHE A 284 29.28 1.62 -16.18
CA PHE A 284 29.92 0.73 -15.23
C PHE A 284 31.10 1.44 -14.58
N LEU A 285 31.35 1.16 -13.30
CA LEU A 285 32.39 1.76 -12.50
C LEU A 285 33.19 0.67 -11.77
N GLY A 286 34.33 1.06 -11.20
CA GLY A 286 35.21 0.15 -10.49
C GLY A 286 35.66 -1.02 -11.37
N LYS A 287 35.61 -2.23 -10.82
CA LYS A 287 35.94 -3.48 -11.50
C LYS A 287 34.73 -4.12 -12.20
N GLY A 288 33.69 -3.32 -12.51
CA GLY A 288 32.41 -3.80 -13.05
C GLY A 288 31.39 -4.22 -12.00
N ASN A 289 31.70 -4.07 -10.70
CA ASN A 289 30.79 -4.35 -9.59
C ASN A 289 29.94 -3.13 -9.17
N GLN A 290 29.91 -2.10 -10.03
CA GLN A 290 29.21 -0.86 -9.78
C GLN A 290 28.57 -0.38 -11.08
N VAL A 291 27.30 0.02 -10.99
CA VAL A 291 26.57 0.63 -12.09
C VAL A 291 25.99 1.94 -11.63
N TRP A 292 26.32 3.01 -12.35
CA TRP A 292 25.66 4.29 -12.23
C TRP A 292 24.71 4.49 -13.40
N CYS A 293 23.46 4.85 -13.13
CA CYS A 293 22.48 5.18 -14.16
C CYS A 293 21.68 6.45 -13.83
N GLN A 294 21.18 7.10 -14.89
CA GLN A 294 20.40 8.33 -14.81
C GLN A 294 19.09 8.16 -15.59
N ALA A 295 17.98 8.52 -14.97
CA ALA A 295 16.66 8.56 -15.57
C ALA A 295 15.99 9.93 -15.38
N SER A 296 15.13 10.34 -16.31
CA SER A 296 14.30 11.54 -16.15
C SER A 296 13.46 11.44 -14.88
N SER A 297 13.42 12.52 -14.09
CA SER A 297 12.55 12.56 -12.91
C SER A 297 11.23 13.25 -13.22
N LYS A 298 10.16 12.89 -12.50
CA LYS A 298 8.93 13.71 -12.51
C LYS A 298 9.22 14.99 -11.73
N SER A 299 8.97 16.16 -12.34
CA SER A 299 9.05 17.43 -11.59
C SER A 299 7.92 17.48 -10.57
N ALA A 300 8.19 18.02 -9.38
CA ALA A 300 7.16 18.20 -8.36
C ALA A 300 6.02 19.12 -8.85
N ASP A 301 6.34 20.10 -9.72
CA ASP A 301 5.41 21.13 -10.19
C ASP A 301 4.39 20.65 -11.23
N ARG A 302 4.71 19.62 -12.04
CA ARG A 302 3.83 19.13 -13.13
C ARG A 302 2.72 18.20 -12.65
N ILE A 303 2.66 17.87 -11.37
CA ILE A 303 1.79 16.80 -10.85
C ILE A 303 0.49 17.36 -10.28
N HIS A 304 0.46 18.65 -9.93
CA HIS A 304 -0.78 19.31 -9.50
C HIS A 304 -1.86 19.36 -10.60
N SER A 305 -1.50 19.22 -11.89
CA SER A 305 -2.47 19.19 -13.00
C SER A 305 -3.04 17.80 -13.30
N ASP A 306 -2.33 16.73 -12.96
CA ASP A 306 -2.63 15.37 -13.47
C ASP A 306 -3.23 14.44 -12.42
N ASN A 307 -3.42 14.90 -11.17
CA ASN A 307 -4.01 14.10 -10.10
C ASN A 307 -5.50 14.45 -9.87
N PRO A 308 -6.46 13.67 -10.39
CA PRO A 308 -7.89 13.92 -10.17
C PRO A 308 -8.31 13.80 -8.70
N ALA A 309 -7.49 13.19 -7.83
CA ALA A 309 -7.76 13.15 -6.39
C ALA A 309 -7.45 14.49 -5.68
N TYR A 310 -6.61 15.35 -6.26
CA TYR A 310 -6.23 16.64 -5.67
C TYR A 310 -7.11 17.81 -6.14
N VAL A 311 -7.63 17.74 -7.37
CA VAL A 311 -8.53 18.78 -7.94
C VAL A 311 -9.85 18.89 -7.16
N ALA A 312 -10.25 17.83 -6.44
CA ALA A 312 -11.49 17.82 -5.66
C ALA A 312 -11.44 18.62 -4.33
N HIS A 313 -10.26 19.11 -3.90
CA HIS A 313 -10.10 19.80 -2.61
C HIS A 313 -9.80 21.29 -2.71
N THR A 314 -9.64 21.85 -3.91
CA THR A 314 -9.35 23.28 -4.13
C THR A 314 -10.53 24.10 -4.67
N GLN A 315 -11.71 23.49 -4.81
CA GLN A 315 -12.95 24.17 -5.15
C GLN A 315 -14.08 23.76 -4.18
N ALA A 316 -14.01 24.28 -2.95
CA ALA A 316 -15.15 24.37 -2.03
C ALA A 316 -14.91 25.54 -1.06
#